data_AF-A0A7C4HLE9-F1
#
_entry.id   AF-A0A7C4HLE9-F1
#
_cell.length_a   1.000
_cell.length_b   1.000
_cell.length_c   1.000
_cell.angle_alpha   90.00
_cell.angle_beta   90.00
_cell.angle_gamma   90.00
#
_symmetry.space_group_name_H-M   'P 1'
#
loop_
_entity.id
_entity.type
_entity.pdbx_description
1 polymer ?
#
loop_
_entity_poly.entity_id
_entity_poly.type
_entity_poly.pdbx_seq_one_letter_code
_entity_poly.pdbx_strand_id
1 'polypeptide(L)'
;MQTKKVIKVVLLIFVALSASWLIIRGQGDTSAAGSNPTLTEGASALAPNAGQPSEAKADPPVPPNRIIVYYFHTTYRCPSCHKIENYTKEAVESGFTRELRDGRLVFQVINVEEPANSHFIQDYQLHTKSVVVVEIKDNKQTRWKNLAQVWELTGDKGAFFKYIRDEVSLYLQGK
;
A
#
# COMPACT_ATOMS: atom_id res chain seq x y z
N MET A 1 -5.04 -19.44 -45.50
CA MET A 1 -6.24 -18.83 -44.89
C MET A 1 -5.80 -17.90 -43.75
N GLN A 2 -6.39 -16.71 -43.68
CA GLN A 2 -5.95 -15.57 -42.85
C GLN A 2 -6.40 -15.72 -41.38
N THR A 3 -5.87 -16.71 -40.66
CA THR A 3 -6.29 -17.07 -39.29
C THR A 3 -6.19 -15.90 -38.30
N LYS A 4 -5.22 -15.01 -38.50
CA LYS A 4 -5.04 -13.78 -37.69
C LYS A 4 -6.17 -12.76 -37.90
N LYS A 5 -6.79 -12.71 -39.09
CA LYS A 5 -7.94 -11.83 -39.37
C LYS A 5 -9.22 -12.39 -38.75
N VAL A 6 -9.40 -13.71 -38.79
CA VAL A 6 -10.55 -14.40 -38.17
C VAL A 6 -10.54 -14.22 -36.65
N ILE A 7 -9.38 -14.38 -35.99
CA ILE A 7 -9.27 -14.19 -34.53
C ILE A 7 -9.63 -12.76 -34.12
N LYS A 8 -9.18 -11.74 -34.85
CA LYS A 8 -9.51 -10.33 -34.54
C LYS A 8 -11.00 -10.03 -34.71
N VAL A 9 -11.65 -10.60 -35.73
CA VAL A 9 -13.09 -10.42 -35.95
C VAL A 9 -13.90 -11.10 -34.84
N VAL A 10 -13.51 -12.32 -34.43
CA VAL A 10 -14.16 -13.02 -33.31
C VAL A 10 -14.00 -12.27 -31.99
N LEU A 11 -12.81 -11.71 -31.72
CA LEU A 11 -12.55 -10.93 -30.51
C LEU A 11 -13.39 -9.64 -30.46
N LEU A 12 -13.51 -8.93 -31.59
CA LEU A 12 -14.32 -7.71 -31.67
C LEU A 12 -15.82 -8.00 -31.51
N ILE A 13 -16.31 -9.11 -32.07
CA ILE A 13 -17.71 -9.55 -31.87
C ILE A 13 -17.95 -9.89 -30.38
N PHE A 14 -17.02 -10.60 -29.73
CA PHE A 14 -17.15 -10.96 -28.32
C PHE A 14 -17.19 -9.72 -27.41
N VAL A 15 -16.34 -8.72 -27.66
CA VAL A 15 -16.33 -7.45 -26.90
C VAL A 15 -17.64 -6.69 -27.11
N ALA A 16 -18.14 -6.59 -28.34
CA ALA A 16 -19.41 -5.90 -28.62
C ALA A 16 -20.63 -6.59 -27.98
N LEU A 17 -20.65 -7.93 -27.97
CA LEU A 17 -21.71 -8.70 -27.30
C LEU A 17 -21.67 -8.54 -25.77
N SER A 18 -20.48 -8.44 -25.17
CA SER A 18 -20.34 -8.21 -23.72
C SER A 18 -20.81 -6.82 -23.28
N ALA A 19 -20.53 -5.77 -24.08
CA ALA A 19 -21.00 -4.41 -23.81
C ALA A 19 -22.53 -4.28 -23.94
N SER A 20 -23.13 -5.05 -24.86
CA SER A 20 -24.59 -5.05 -25.07
C SER A 20 -25.35 -5.73 -23.92
N TRP A 21 -24.76 -6.76 -23.28
CA TRP A 21 -25.37 -7.43 -22.14
C TRP A 21 -25.39 -6.57 -20.86
N LEU A 22 -24.43 -5.65 -20.72
CA LEU A 22 -24.34 -4.76 -19.54
C LEU A 22 -25.40 -3.63 -19.57
N ILE A 23 -25.84 -3.23 -20.76
CA ILE A 23 -26.85 -2.17 -20.93
C ILE A 23 -28.28 -2.71 -20.72
N ILE A 24 -28.52 -4.01 -20.95
CA ILE A 24 -29.86 -4.63 -20.86
C ILE A 24 -30.22 -5.08 -19.43
N ARG A 25 -29.26 -5.17 -18.49
CA ARG A 25 -29.54 -5.47 -17.07
C ARG A 25 -29.80 -4.25 -16.18
N GLY A 26 -29.73 -3.05 -16.75
CA GLY A 26 -29.90 -1.79 -16.03
C GLY A 26 -31.33 -1.25 -16.04
N GLN A 27 -32.36 -2.06 -15.78
CA GLN A 27 -33.70 -1.65 -15.33
C GLN A 27 -34.57 -2.88 -15.09
N GLY A 28 -34.97 -3.10 -13.85
CA GLY A 28 -35.80 -4.22 -13.42
C GLY A 28 -36.21 -4.01 -11.97
N ASP A 29 -37.28 -3.24 -11.80
CA ASP A 29 -37.95 -2.94 -10.54
C ASP A 29 -38.59 -4.18 -9.88
N THR A 30 -39.11 -3.92 -8.67
CA THR A 30 -40.04 -4.72 -7.82
C THR A 30 -39.37 -5.71 -6.87
N SER A 31 -39.82 -5.94 -5.64
CA SER A 31 -40.80 -5.33 -4.71
C SER A 31 -40.75 -6.24 -3.46
N ALA A 32 -40.95 -5.71 -2.25
CA ALA A 32 -41.84 -6.30 -1.23
C ALA A 32 -41.70 -5.62 0.15
N ALA A 33 -42.86 -5.44 0.76
CA ALA A 33 -43.13 -4.76 2.02
C ALA A 33 -42.64 -5.52 3.27
N GLY A 34 -42.41 -4.75 4.34
CA GLY A 34 -42.27 -5.25 5.71
C GLY A 34 -42.62 -4.12 6.66
N SER A 35 -43.75 -4.26 7.34
CA SER A 35 -44.43 -3.29 8.19
C SER A 35 -43.85 -3.19 9.61
N ASN A 36 -44.26 -2.09 10.27
CA ASN A 36 -44.51 -1.93 11.71
C ASN A 36 -43.40 -1.32 12.61
N PRO A 37 -43.77 -0.67 13.74
CA PRO A 37 -43.77 0.80 13.80
C PRO A 37 -43.02 1.36 15.04
N THR A 38 -43.18 2.66 15.25
CA THR A 38 -43.35 3.34 16.56
C THR A 38 -42.15 4.10 17.16
N LEU A 39 -42.51 5.31 17.63
CA LEU A 39 -41.92 6.11 18.71
C LEU A 39 -40.72 7.01 18.34
N THR A 40 -40.59 8.27 18.74
CA THR A 40 -41.46 9.29 19.36
C THR A 40 -40.62 10.58 19.27
N GLU A 41 -41.25 11.71 18.94
CA GLU A 41 -40.66 13.04 19.13
C GLU A 41 -40.24 13.25 20.59
N GLY A 42 -39.00 13.69 20.79
CA GLY A 42 -38.49 14.12 22.08
C GLY A 42 -37.47 15.23 21.89
N ALA A 43 -37.98 16.46 21.74
CA ALA A 43 -37.18 17.66 21.84
C ALA A 43 -36.59 17.78 23.26
N SER A 44 -35.28 18.00 23.36
CA SER A 44 -34.69 18.67 24.53
C SER A 44 -33.40 19.37 24.14
N ALA A 45 -33.46 20.70 24.17
CA ALA A 45 -32.33 21.59 24.02
C ALA A 45 -31.36 21.43 25.20
N LEU A 46 -30.05 21.62 24.94
CA LEU A 46 -29.07 22.23 25.85
C LEU A 46 -27.73 22.50 25.12
N ALA A 47 -27.48 23.80 24.90
CA ALA A 47 -26.21 24.54 24.81
C ALA A 47 -25.09 24.17 23.78
N PRO A 48 -24.57 25.17 23.04
CA PRO A 48 -23.34 25.05 22.28
C PRO A 48 -22.14 25.22 23.22
N ASN A 49 -21.41 24.15 23.52
CA ASN A 49 -20.10 24.31 24.13
C ASN A 49 -19.10 24.69 23.03
N ALA A 50 -18.72 25.96 23.01
CA ALA A 50 -17.62 26.49 22.23
C ALA A 50 -16.31 25.85 22.71
N GLY A 51 -16.01 24.66 22.19
CA GLY A 51 -14.68 24.09 22.24
C GLY A 51 -13.78 24.92 21.34
N GLN A 52 -12.85 25.65 21.95
CA GLN A 52 -11.76 26.35 21.28
C GLN A 52 -11.11 25.42 20.23
N PRO A 53 -10.77 25.92 19.03
CA PRO A 53 -9.90 25.18 18.13
C PRO A 53 -8.57 24.96 18.85
N SER A 54 -8.37 23.75 19.37
CA SER A 54 -7.05 23.26 19.72
C SER A 54 -6.25 23.30 18.43
N GLU A 55 -5.36 24.28 18.30
CA GLU A 55 -4.36 24.33 17.24
C GLU A 55 -3.60 23.00 17.27
N ALA A 56 -4.01 22.08 16.41
CA ALA A 56 -3.27 20.88 16.13
C ALA A 56 -1.91 21.34 15.62
N LYS A 57 -0.86 21.09 16.40
CA LYS A 57 0.52 21.21 15.93
C LYS A 57 0.59 20.42 14.63
N ALA A 58 0.70 21.13 13.52
CA ALA A 58 0.87 20.52 12.22
C ALA A 58 2.17 19.71 12.26
N ASP A 59 2.10 18.46 11.85
CA ASP A 59 3.29 17.65 11.66
C ASP A 59 4.23 18.36 10.68
N PRO A 60 5.56 18.27 10.89
CA PRO A 60 6.51 18.84 9.96
C PRO A 60 6.25 18.30 8.54
N PRO A 61 6.31 19.17 7.51
CA PRO A 61 5.97 18.77 6.15
C PRO A 61 6.91 17.68 5.65
N VAL A 62 6.32 16.59 5.13
CA VAL A 62 7.07 15.45 4.57
C VAL A 62 7.86 15.91 3.34
N PRO A 63 9.18 15.63 3.25
CA PRO A 63 9.97 16.04 2.09
C PRO A 63 9.41 15.47 0.77
N PRO A 64 9.33 16.29 -0.31
CA PRO A 64 8.81 15.84 -1.59
C PRO A 64 9.69 14.77 -2.25
N ASN A 65 11.00 14.80 -1.97
CA ASN A 65 12.00 13.84 -2.40
C ASN A 65 12.44 13.01 -1.20
N ARG A 66 12.20 11.70 -1.25
CA ARG A 66 12.51 10.78 -0.15
C ARG A 66 12.58 9.34 -0.63
N ILE A 67 13.24 8.51 0.16
CA ILE A 67 13.26 7.06 0.01
C ILE A 67 12.35 6.46 1.08
N ILE A 68 11.56 5.45 0.71
CA ILE A 68 10.74 4.68 1.63
C ILE A 68 11.20 3.23 1.58
N VAL A 69 11.47 2.65 2.75
CA VAL A 69 11.73 1.22 2.91
C VAL A 69 10.49 0.62 3.56
N TYR A 70 9.73 -0.15 2.78
CA TYR A 70 8.60 -0.89 3.26
C TYR A 70 9.01 -2.28 3.72
N TYR A 71 8.46 -2.75 4.82
CA TYR A 71 8.33 -4.17 5.12
C TYR A 71 6.86 -4.57 5.05
N PHE A 72 6.51 -5.36 4.04
CA PHE A 72 5.15 -5.84 3.82
C PHE A 72 4.92 -7.17 4.53
N HIS A 73 3.83 -7.26 5.28
CA HIS A 73 3.40 -8.48 5.93
C HIS A 73 1.90 -8.76 5.82
N THR A 74 1.50 -9.94 6.27
CA THR A 74 0.09 -10.31 6.52
C THR A 74 -0.12 -10.42 8.03
N THR A 75 -1.36 -10.59 8.47
CA THR A 75 -1.71 -10.72 9.89
C THR A 75 -0.99 -11.89 10.55
N TYR A 76 -0.96 -13.05 9.90
CA TYR A 76 -0.19 -14.19 10.38
C TYR A 76 1.30 -14.06 10.07
N ARG A 77 2.14 -14.23 11.11
CA ARG A 77 3.59 -14.03 11.04
C ARG A 77 4.33 -15.15 11.74
N CYS A 78 5.30 -15.74 11.04
CA CYS A 78 6.18 -16.76 11.62
C CYS A 78 7.46 -16.12 12.20
N PRO A 79 8.30 -16.88 12.94
CA PRO A 79 9.53 -16.35 13.53
C PRO A 79 10.47 -15.68 12.51
N SER A 80 10.60 -16.24 11.30
CA SER A 80 11.42 -15.65 10.24
C SER A 80 10.86 -14.30 9.75
N CYS A 81 9.54 -14.14 9.69
CA CYS A 81 8.91 -12.86 9.36
C CYS A 81 9.25 -11.78 10.40
N HIS A 82 9.26 -12.12 11.68
CA HIS A 82 9.67 -11.18 12.73
C HIS A 82 11.16 -10.87 12.66
N LYS A 83 11.99 -11.87 12.36
CA LYS A 83 13.43 -11.69 12.18
C LYS A 83 13.74 -10.73 11.03
N ILE A 84 13.12 -10.90 9.86
CA ILE A 84 13.32 -10.02 8.69
C ILE A 84 12.92 -8.59 9.02
N GLU A 85 11.77 -8.38 9.67
CA GLU A 85 11.34 -7.04 10.11
C GLU A 85 12.39 -6.40 11.02
N ASN A 86 12.75 -7.09 12.10
CA ASN A 86 13.65 -6.56 13.12
C ASN A 86 15.02 -6.24 12.52
N TYR A 87 15.56 -7.14 11.68
CA TYR A 87 16.84 -6.92 11.03
C TYR A 87 16.80 -5.75 10.04
N THR A 88 15.71 -5.63 9.28
CA THR A 88 15.53 -4.50 8.35
C THR A 88 15.46 -3.18 9.10
N LYS A 89 14.63 -3.14 10.15
CA LYS A 89 14.47 -1.97 11.02
C LYS A 89 15.82 -1.55 11.60
N GLU A 90 16.53 -2.47 12.24
CA GLU A 90 17.81 -2.18 12.89
C GLU A 90 18.88 -1.77 11.87
N ALA A 91 18.95 -2.40 10.70
CA ALA A 91 19.89 -2.03 9.64
C ALA A 91 19.65 -0.61 9.14
N VAL A 92 18.37 -0.21 9.00
CA VAL A 92 17.96 1.13 8.57
C VAL A 92 18.22 2.18 9.66
N GLU A 93 17.75 1.95 10.89
CA GLU A 93 17.86 2.90 12.01
C GLU A 93 19.32 3.18 12.39
N SER A 94 20.16 2.13 12.41
CA SER A 94 21.58 2.27 12.72
C SER A 94 22.43 2.78 11.55
N GLY A 95 21.98 2.59 10.30
CA GLY A 95 22.73 2.95 9.10
C GLY A 95 22.48 4.38 8.59
N PHE A 96 21.30 4.93 8.88
CA PHE A 96 20.80 6.14 8.20
C PHE A 96 20.15 7.14 9.17
N THR A 97 20.71 7.27 10.38
CA THR A 97 20.15 8.11 11.45
C THR A 97 19.90 9.56 10.98
N ARG A 98 20.80 10.11 10.16
CA ARG A 98 20.63 11.46 9.60
C ARG A 98 19.47 11.53 8.61
N GLU A 99 19.42 10.61 7.65
CA GLU A 99 18.39 10.59 6.61
C GLU A 99 17.00 10.37 7.19
N LEU A 100 16.90 9.54 8.23
CA LEU A 100 15.67 9.32 8.99
C LEU A 100 15.24 10.60 9.71
N ARG A 101 16.16 11.25 10.44
CA ARG A 101 15.88 12.51 11.13
C ARG A 101 15.47 13.63 10.17
N ASP A 102 16.12 13.71 9.02
CA ASP A 102 15.88 14.74 8.00
C ASP A 102 14.66 14.37 7.11
N GLY A 103 13.98 13.24 7.34
CA GLY A 103 12.81 12.77 6.58
C GLY A 103 13.11 12.32 5.14
N ARG A 104 14.39 12.22 4.76
CA ARG A 104 14.84 11.75 3.44
C ARG A 104 14.76 10.25 3.29
N LEU A 105 14.74 9.53 4.41
CA LEU A 105 14.47 8.09 4.47
C LEU A 105 13.34 7.84 5.46
N VAL A 106 12.43 6.95 5.11
CA VAL A 106 11.31 6.53 5.98
C VAL A 106 11.26 5.00 5.99
N PHE A 107 11.11 4.39 7.16
CA PHE A 107 10.84 2.96 7.29
C PHE A 107 9.38 2.75 7.69
N GLN A 108 8.65 1.88 6.99
CA GLN A 108 7.25 1.59 7.26
C GLN A 108 6.98 0.09 7.25
N VAL A 109 6.19 -0.37 8.21
CA VAL A 109 5.72 -1.76 8.31
C VAL A 109 4.25 -1.77 7.93
N ILE A 110 3.89 -2.55 6.90
CA ILE A 110 2.56 -2.49 6.28
C ILE A 110 1.92 -3.88 6.26
N ASN A 111 0.71 -3.99 6.83
CA ASN A 111 -0.13 -5.17 6.68
C ASN A 111 -0.94 -5.07 5.37
N VAL A 112 -0.65 -5.91 4.39
CA VAL A 112 -1.31 -5.87 3.07
C VAL A 112 -2.71 -6.51 3.06
N GLU A 113 -3.12 -7.16 4.16
CA GLU A 113 -4.49 -7.68 4.30
C GLU A 113 -5.50 -6.59 4.70
N GLU A 114 -5.01 -5.43 5.15
CA GLU A 114 -5.87 -4.28 5.39
C GLU A 114 -6.40 -3.74 4.06
N PRO A 115 -7.70 -3.44 3.94
CA PRO A 115 -8.29 -2.97 2.67
C PRO A 115 -7.54 -1.79 2.05
N ALA A 116 -7.11 -0.83 2.89
CA ALA A 116 -6.36 0.34 2.47
C ALA A 116 -4.98 0.00 1.85
N ASN A 117 -4.37 -1.12 2.21
CA ASN A 117 -3.01 -1.50 1.82
C ASN A 117 -2.97 -2.63 0.77
N SER A 118 -4.12 -3.26 0.48
CA SER A 118 -4.21 -4.41 -0.43
C SER A 118 -3.68 -4.14 -1.85
N HIS A 119 -3.74 -2.89 -2.30
CA HIS A 119 -3.22 -2.45 -3.60
C HIS A 119 -1.71 -2.72 -3.76
N PHE A 120 -0.93 -2.67 -2.68
CA PHE A 120 0.52 -2.90 -2.72
C PHE A 120 0.91 -4.29 -3.24
N ILE A 121 0.03 -5.29 -3.13
CA ILE A 121 0.26 -6.62 -3.69
C ILE A 121 0.47 -6.54 -5.20
N GLN A 122 -0.35 -5.76 -5.89
CA GLN A 122 -0.25 -5.57 -7.34
C GLN A 122 0.87 -4.60 -7.69
N ASP A 123 0.97 -3.47 -6.98
CA ASP A 123 1.94 -2.40 -7.27
C ASP A 123 3.39 -2.88 -7.20
N TYR A 124 3.71 -3.74 -6.23
CA TYR A 124 5.05 -4.25 -6.01
C TYR A 124 5.21 -5.76 -6.28
N GLN A 125 4.19 -6.37 -6.92
CA GLN A 125 4.20 -7.78 -7.31
C GLN A 125 4.55 -8.71 -6.14
N LEU A 126 3.90 -8.50 -5.00
CA LEU A 126 4.22 -9.18 -3.76
C LEU A 126 3.68 -10.61 -3.78
N HIS A 127 4.58 -11.59 -3.74
CA HIS A 127 4.21 -13.01 -3.60
C HIS A 127 4.33 -13.51 -2.14
N THR A 128 5.07 -12.80 -1.31
CA THR A 128 5.32 -13.13 0.10
C THR A 128 5.70 -11.87 0.89
N LYS A 129 6.03 -12.03 2.18
CA LYS A 129 6.57 -10.95 3.01
C LYS A 129 7.84 -10.40 2.37
N SER A 130 7.89 -9.10 2.17
CA SER A 130 8.89 -8.49 1.30
C SER A 130 9.42 -7.20 1.90
N VAL A 131 10.70 -6.94 1.71
CA VAL A 131 11.27 -5.61 1.90
C VAL A 131 11.34 -4.94 0.54
N VAL A 132 10.77 -3.74 0.41
CA VAL A 132 10.76 -2.98 -0.84
C VAL A 132 11.35 -1.60 -0.59
N VAL A 133 12.31 -1.19 -1.41
CA VAL A 133 12.85 0.17 -1.41
C VAL A 133 12.20 0.95 -2.53
N VAL A 134 11.71 2.15 -2.22
CA VAL A 134 10.93 3.01 -3.13
C VAL A 134 11.54 4.40 -3.14
N GLU A 135 11.75 4.96 -4.32
CA GLU A 135 12.09 6.37 -4.49
C GLU A 135 10.85 7.19 -4.80
N ILE A 136 10.69 8.28 -4.05
CA ILE A 136 9.73 9.34 -4.31
C ILE A 136 10.52 10.57 -4.76
N LYS A 137 10.14 11.13 -5.92
CA LYS A 137 10.60 12.45 -6.41
C LYS A 137 9.38 13.30 -6.73
N ASP A 138 9.39 14.54 -6.25
CA ASP A 138 8.29 15.50 -6.41
C ASP A 138 6.93 14.88 -6.01
N ASN A 139 6.91 14.14 -4.90
CA ASN A 139 5.77 13.40 -4.37
C ASN A 139 5.21 12.29 -5.28
N LYS A 140 5.97 11.86 -6.28
CA LYS A 140 5.61 10.74 -7.17
C LYS A 140 6.64 9.63 -7.06
N GLN A 141 6.16 8.39 -7.07
CA GLN A 141 7.04 7.23 -7.16
C GLN A 141 7.74 7.21 -8.52
N THR A 142 9.07 7.05 -8.50
CA THR A 142 9.89 7.00 -9.73
C THR A 142 10.55 5.64 -9.95
N ARG A 143 10.91 4.93 -8.88
CA ARG A 143 11.51 3.59 -8.96
C ARG A 143 11.27 2.81 -7.67
N TRP A 144 11.32 1.49 -7.78
CA TRP A 144 11.22 0.60 -6.64
C TRP A 144 11.95 -0.72 -6.93
N LYS A 145 12.30 -1.45 -5.87
CA LYS A 145 12.91 -2.78 -5.96
C LYS A 145 12.47 -3.64 -4.79
N ASN A 146 12.04 -4.86 -5.08
CA ASN A 146 11.82 -5.89 -4.08
C ASN A 146 13.16 -6.56 -3.74
N LEU A 147 13.53 -6.56 -2.46
CA LEU A 147 14.80 -7.07 -1.96
C LEU A 147 14.70 -8.57 -1.64
N ALA A 148 14.54 -9.43 -2.65
CA ALA A 148 14.30 -10.86 -2.46
C ALA A 148 15.35 -11.60 -1.61
N GLN A 149 16.63 -11.18 -1.65
CA GLN A 149 17.73 -11.85 -0.94
C GLN A 149 17.63 -11.74 0.60
N VAL A 150 16.69 -10.95 1.14
CA VAL A 150 16.46 -10.92 2.60
C VAL A 150 16.13 -12.31 3.17
N TRP A 151 15.48 -13.16 2.40
CA TRP A 151 15.15 -14.53 2.81
C TRP A 151 16.39 -15.42 2.91
N GLU A 152 17.29 -15.33 1.93
CA GLU A 152 18.55 -16.06 1.87
C GLU A 152 19.49 -15.65 3.00
N LEU A 153 19.49 -14.35 3.34
CA LEU A 153 20.41 -13.76 4.30
C LEU A 153 19.91 -13.81 5.75
N THR A 154 18.72 -14.38 6.04
CA THR A 154 18.17 -14.42 7.41
C THR A 154 19.05 -15.15 8.43
N GLY A 155 19.92 -16.06 7.97
CA GLY A 155 20.89 -16.78 8.80
C GLY A 155 22.16 -15.99 9.14
N ASP A 156 22.46 -14.92 8.40
CA ASP A 156 23.64 -14.09 8.57
C ASP A 156 23.24 -12.62 8.74
N LYS A 157 23.18 -12.17 9.99
CA LYS A 157 22.78 -10.80 10.32
C LYS A 157 23.72 -9.76 9.71
N GLY A 158 25.02 -10.05 9.62
CA GLY A 158 26.00 -9.11 9.05
C GLY A 158 25.79 -8.92 7.54
N ALA A 159 25.65 -10.03 6.80
CA ALA A 159 25.37 -10.00 5.38
C ALA A 159 24.00 -9.36 5.08
N PHE A 160 22.98 -9.67 5.88
CA PHE A 160 21.66 -9.04 5.78
C PHE A 160 21.75 -7.52 5.93
N PHE A 161 22.45 -7.04 6.95
CA PHE A 161 22.57 -5.60 7.23
C PHE A 161 23.30 -4.89 6.10
N LYS A 162 24.39 -5.49 5.62
CA LYS A 162 25.13 -4.97 4.47
C LYS A 162 24.22 -4.85 3.25
N TYR A 163 23.48 -5.90 2.93
CA TYR A 163 22.57 -5.91 1.79
C TYR A 163 21.51 -4.81 1.87
N ILE A 164 20.80 -4.67 3.00
CA ILE A 164 19.82 -3.60 3.19
C ILE A 164 20.48 -2.22 3.03
N ARG A 165 21.63 -1.99 3.66
CA ARG A 165 22.30 -0.68 3.62
C ARG A 165 22.82 -0.33 2.23
N ASP A 166 23.37 -1.29 1.49
CA ASP A 166 23.85 -1.07 0.14
C ASP A 166 22.69 -0.68 -0.79
N GLU A 167 21.60 -1.44 -0.76
CA GLU A 167 20.41 -1.17 -1.57
C GLU A 167 19.78 0.19 -1.25
N VAL A 168 19.60 0.51 0.03
CA VAL A 168 19.09 1.83 0.44
C VAL A 168 20.04 2.95 0.04
N SER A 169 21.36 2.74 0.14
CA SER A 169 22.37 3.73 -0.26
C SER A 169 22.36 4.02 -1.77
N LEU A 170 22.13 3.00 -2.62
CA LEU A 170 21.96 3.21 -4.05
C LEU A 170 20.77 4.13 -4.34
N TYR A 171 19.67 3.91 -3.64
CA TYR A 171 18.48 4.75 -3.76
C TYR A 171 18.73 6.18 -3.28
N LEU A 172 19.37 6.37 -2.12
CA LEU A 172 19.74 7.69 -1.63
C LEU A 172 20.70 8.45 -2.57
N GLN A 173 21.53 7.73 -3.33
CA GLN A 173 22.48 8.31 -4.29
C GLN A 173 21.90 8.54 -5.69
N GLY A 174 20.63 8.18 -5.94
CA GLY A 174 20.06 8.31 -7.29
C GLY A 174 20.54 7.25 -8.30
N LYS A 175 21.16 6.15 -7.84
CA LYS A 175 21.79 5.12 -8.68
C LYS A 175 20.95 3.87 -8.83
#